data_AF-A0A7Y3C8X0-F1
#
_entry.id   AF-A0A7Y3C8X0-F1
#
_cell.length_a   1.000
_cell.length_b   1.000
_cell.length_c   1.000
_cell.angle_alpha   90.00
_cell.angle_beta   90.00
_cell.angle_gamma   90.00
#
_symmetry.space_group_name_H-M   'P 1'
#
loop_
_entity.id
_entity.type
_entity.pdbx_description
1 polymer ?
#
loop_
_entity_poly.entity_id
_entity_poly.type
_entity_poly.pdbx_seq_one_letter_code
_entity_poly.pdbx_strand_id
1 'polypeptide(L)'
;ALNYEAYQNTNYLEWTFRNTNHYKWDKNKGKCEVIWKDFKVILDFNASDNNRAFVHNFEVQDEQANELIDKAVRYFNNDSFWLIAPYKVFDKGTSRQLIRLEDGKTGLLVTYSQGGSTPGDSYLWQFDATGKPSSFRMWTSIIPIQGLKASWEGWITSESGATLPTKHKIAFLTLNMGEVKGTK
;
A
#
# COMPACT_ATOMS: atom_id res chain seq x y z
N ALA A 1 -5.37 -9.07 -15.69
CA ALA A 1 -6.29 -9.08 -14.53
C ALA A 1 -6.57 -7.70 -13.94
N LEU A 2 -5.55 -6.84 -13.69
CA LEU A 2 -5.75 -5.58 -12.94
C LEU A 2 -5.61 -4.27 -13.75
N ASN A 3 -5.30 -4.36 -15.05
CA ASN A 3 -5.02 -3.22 -15.91
C ASN A 3 -3.79 -2.39 -15.44
N TYR A 4 -2.61 -3.01 -15.55
CA TYR A 4 -1.34 -2.40 -15.14
C TYR A 4 -1.03 -1.09 -15.86
N GLU A 5 -1.33 -1.00 -17.16
CA GLU A 5 -1.13 0.21 -17.95
C GLU A 5 -1.98 1.38 -17.43
N ALA A 6 -3.26 1.15 -17.13
CA ALA A 6 -4.11 2.16 -16.50
C ALA A 6 -3.57 2.61 -15.14
N TYR A 7 -3.06 1.68 -14.33
CA TYR A 7 -2.40 2.03 -13.07
C TYR A 7 -1.14 2.89 -13.30
N GLN A 8 -0.31 2.56 -14.29
CA GLN A 8 0.87 3.38 -14.63
C GLN A 8 0.45 4.81 -15.00
N ASN A 9 -0.63 4.96 -15.77
CA ASN A 9 -1.19 6.25 -16.17
C ASN A 9 -2.08 6.94 -15.11
N THR A 10 -2.24 6.36 -13.92
CA THR A 10 -2.98 6.98 -12.81
C THR A 10 -2.08 8.02 -12.14
N ASN A 11 -2.42 9.30 -12.24
CA ASN A 11 -1.63 10.39 -11.68
C ASN A 11 -2.00 10.75 -10.24
N TYR A 12 -3.22 10.42 -9.83
CA TYR A 12 -3.72 10.71 -8.49
C TYR A 12 -4.41 9.48 -7.88
N LEU A 13 -4.16 9.23 -6.60
CA LEU A 13 -4.84 8.22 -5.78
C LEU A 13 -5.33 8.85 -4.48
N GLU A 14 -6.55 8.54 -4.07
CA GLU A 14 -7.11 8.93 -2.78
C GLU A 14 -7.75 7.71 -2.12
N TRP A 15 -7.48 7.50 -0.82
CA TRP A 15 -8.10 6.43 -0.05
C TRP A 15 -8.01 6.71 1.44
N THR A 16 -8.73 5.90 2.24
CA THR A 16 -8.62 5.91 3.70
C THR A 16 -8.30 4.52 4.22
N PHE A 17 -7.28 4.36 5.04
CA PHE A 17 -6.97 3.08 5.67
C PHE A 17 -7.63 2.98 7.04
N ARG A 18 -8.43 1.92 7.25
CA ARG A 18 -9.12 1.60 8.52
C ARG A 18 -10.04 2.72 9.05
N ASN A 19 -10.47 3.63 8.18
CA ASN A 19 -11.21 4.85 8.55
C ASN A 19 -10.43 5.79 9.49
N THR A 20 -9.10 5.71 9.53
CA THR A 20 -8.25 6.52 10.43
C THR A 20 -7.18 7.32 9.72
N ASN A 21 -6.49 6.72 8.75
CA ASN A 21 -5.41 7.38 8.01
C ASN A 21 -5.93 7.73 6.61
N HIS A 22 -5.84 8.99 6.21
CA HIS A 22 -6.32 9.47 4.92
C HIS A 22 -5.14 9.86 4.04
N TYR A 23 -5.26 9.58 2.75
CA TYR A 23 -4.19 9.76 1.79
C TYR A 23 -4.70 10.48 0.55
N LYS A 24 -3.95 11.49 0.12
CA LYS A 24 -4.07 12.10 -1.22
C LYS A 24 -2.71 12.06 -1.87
N TRP A 25 -2.55 11.22 -2.88
CA TRP A 25 -1.27 10.94 -3.50
C TRP A 25 -1.24 11.42 -4.94
N ASP A 26 -0.57 12.55 -5.16
CA ASP A 26 -0.17 13.03 -6.49
C ASP A 26 1.04 12.22 -6.97
N LYS A 27 0.79 11.05 -7.55
CA LYS A 27 1.82 10.11 -8.02
C LYS A 27 2.76 10.74 -9.05
N ASN A 28 2.22 11.54 -9.98
CA ASN A 28 3.02 12.20 -11.02
C ASN A 28 3.95 13.31 -10.48
N LYS A 29 3.58 13.93 -9.34
CA LYS A 29 4.41 14.94 -8.67
C LYS A 29 5.32 14.34 -7.61
N GLY A 30 5.15 13.06 -7.28
CA GLY A 30 5.84 12.41 -6.18
C GLY A 30 5.46 13.00 -4.82
N LYS A 31 4.21 13.43 -4.63
CA LYS A 31 3.77 14.07 -3.38
C LYS A 31 2.57 13.38 -2.76
N CYS A 32 2.54 13.25 -1.44
CA CYS A 32 1.40 12.68 -0.74
C CYS A 32 1.05 13.47 0.52
N GLU A 33 -0.21 13.86 0.64
CA GLU A 33 -0.78 14.29 1.93
C GLU A 33 -1.17 13.05 2.73
N VAL A 34 -0.62 12.93 3.94
CA VAL A 34 -0.91 11.88 4.90
C VAL A 34 -1.56 12.53 6.12
N ILE A 35 -2.78 12.14 6.44
CA ILE A 35 -3.59 12.76 7.51
C ILE A 35 -4.01 11.67 8.49
N TRP A 36 -3.80 11.90 9.79
CA TRP A 36 -4.30 11.04 10.86
C TRP A 36 -4.55 11.87 12.11
N LYS A 37 -5.68 11.66 12.79
CA LYS A 37 -6.10 12.50 13.93
C LYS A 37 -6.01 14.00 13.54
N ASP A 38 -5.32 14.81 14.34
CA ASP A 38 -5.08 16.24 14.10
C ASP A 38 -3.79 16.55 13.35
N PHE A 39 -3.10 15.51 12.85
CA PHE A 39 -1.83 15.62 12.15
C PHE A 39 -2.03 15.57 10.64
N LYS A 40 -1.25 16.39 9.94
CA LYS A 40 -1.12 16.36 8.49
C LYS A 40 0.35 16.43 8.15
N VAL A 41 0.81 15.58 7.23
CA VAL A 41 2.15 15.65 6.67
C VAL A 41 2.05 15.68 5.16
N ILE A 42 2.76 16.61 4.53
CA ILE A 42 2.98 16.64 3.09
C ILE A 42 4.34 16.00 2.85
N LEU A 43 4.33 14.80 2.25
CA LEU A 43 5.53 14.10 1.82
C LEU A 43 5.87 14.49 0.38
N ASP A 44 7.15 14.76 0.12
CA ASP A 44 7.74 14.93 -1.21
C ASP A 44 8.80 13.85 -1.39
N PHE A 45 8.45 12.83 -2.17
CA PHE A 45 9.31 11.67 -2.44
C PHE A 45 10.49 12.01 -3.37
N ASN A 46 10.44 13.16 -4.04
CA ASN A 46 11.52 13.61 -4.93
C ASN A 46 12.55 14.48 -4.18
N ALA A 47 12.14 15.14 -3.10
CA ALA A 47 13.01 15.97 -2.27
C ALA A 47 12.51 16.02 -0.82
N SER A 48 13.12 15.21 0.05
CA SER A 48 12.70 15.08 1.46
C SER A 48 12.76 16.39 2.26
N ASP A 49 13.62 17.33 1.88
CA ASP A 49 13.73 18.65 2.52
C ASP A 49 12.48 19.52 2.31
N ASN A 50 11.63 19.15 1.33
CA ASN A 50 10.34 19.79 1.10
C ASN A 50 9.22 19.19 1.95
N ASN A 51 9.49 18.17 2.75
CA ASN A 51 8.48 17.60 3.65
C ASN A 51 8.02 18.66 4.66
N ARG A 52 6.72 18.67 4.95
CA ARG A 52 6.11 19.62 5.89
C ARG A 52 5.15 18.90 6.82
N ALA A 53 5.25 19.15 8.13
CA ALA A 53 4.39 18.57 9.14
C ALA A 53 3.54 19.63 9.82
N PHE A 54 2.31 19.27 10.17
CA PHE A 54 1.33 20.18 10.75
C PHE A 54 0.58 19.52 11.91
N VAL A 55 0.32 20.30 12.96
CA VAL A 55 -0.53 19.94 14.10
C VAL A 55 -1.65 20.98 14.19
N HIS A 56 -2.92 20.55 14.13
CA HIS A 56 -4.07 21.48 14.06
C HIS A 56 -3.92 22.57 12.97
N ASN A 57 -3.35 22.21 11.81
CA ASN A 57 -3.01 23.09 10.68
C ASN A 57 -1.89 24.12 10.91
N PHE A 58 -1.25 24.15 12.08
CA PHE A 58 -0.03 24.92 12.30
C PHE A 58 1.18 24.09 11.89
N GLU A 59 2.04 24.67 11.05
CA GLU A 59 3.30 24.03 10.66
C GLU A 59 4.20 23.89 11.88
N VAL A 60 4.76 22.71 12.08
CA VAL A 60 5.75 22.43 13.14
C VAL A 60 7.12 22.23 12.50
N GLN A 61 8.18 22.47 13.28
CA GLN A 61 9.58 22.40 12.83
C GLN A 61 10.40 21.47 13.73
N ASP A 62 11.68 21.30 13.38
CA ASP A 62 12.70 20.61 14.16
C ASP A 62 12.33 19.15 14.52
N GLU A 63 12.64 18.72 15.73
CA GLU A 63 12.45 17.34 16.21
C GLU A 63 11.01 16.87 16.04
N GLN A 64 10.03 17.71 16.40
CA GLN A 64 8.62 17.37 16.26
C GLN A 64 8.21 17.14 14.79
N ALA A 65 8.72 17.97 13.86
CA ALA A 65 8.46 17.77 12.45
C ALA A 65 9.06 16.46 11.95
N ASN A 66 10.31 16.16 12.33
CA ASN A 66 11.02 14.95 11.92
C ASN A 66 10.29 13.69 12.39
N GLU A 67 9.84 13.65 13.65
CA GLU A 67 9.07 12.51 14.18
C GLU A 67 7.76 12.26 13.41
N LEU A 68 7.04 13.33 13.08
CA LEU A 68 5.79 13.24 12.33
C LEU A 68 6.03 12.81 10.88
N ILE A 69 7.08 13.33 10.24
CA ILE A 69 7.48 12.96 8.87
C ILE A 69 7.86 11.48 8.80
N ASP A 70 8.71 11.01 9.71
CA ASP A 70 9.11 9.60 9.77
C ASP A 70 7.91 8.68 9.96
N LYS A 71 6.96 9.10 10.81
CA LYS A 71 5.72 8.37 11.04
C LYS A 71 4.84 8.35 9.79
N ALA A 72 4.70 9.47 9.09
CA ALA A 72 3.95 9.57 7.85
C ALA A 72 4.55 8.68 6.75
N VAL A 73 5.88 8.61 6.63
CA VAL A 73 6.57 7.71 5.69
C VAL A 73 6.23 6.25 6.01
N ARG A 74 6.33 5.83 7.28
CA ARG A 74 5.98 4.46 7.69
C ARG A 74 4.51 4.14 7.41
N TYR A 75 3.61 5.07 7.71
CA TYR A 75 2.18 4.93 7.42
C TYR A 75 1.91 4.83 5.92
N PHE A 76 2.46 5.72 5.11
CA PHE A 76 2.31 5.65 3.66
C PHE A 76 2.81 4.32 3.10
N ASN A 77 4.01 3.89 3.47
CA ASN A 77 4.60 2.65 2.98
C ASN A 77 3.74 1.42 3.33
N ASN A 78 3.28 1.32 4.58
CA ASN A 78 2.45 0.19 5.01
C ASN A 78 1.05 0.24 4.40
N ASP A 79 0.37 1.39 4.50
CA ASP A 79 -1.05 1.49 4.19
C ASP A 79 -1.29 1.51 2.68
N SER A 80 -0.40 2.13 1.89
CA SER A 80 -0.45 2.05 0.43
C SER A 80 -0.18 0.63 -0.07
N PHE A 81 0.64 -0.17 0.62
CA PHE A 81 0.93 -1.54 0.21
C PHE A 81 -0.35 -2.39 0.15
N TRP A 82 -1.27 -2.22 1.11
CA TRP A 82 -2.59 -2.88 1.06
C TRP A 82 -3.37 -2.54 -0.22
N LEU A 83 -3.27 -1.30 -0.69
CA LEU A 83 -3.96 -0.83 -1.90
C LEU A 83 -3.28 -1.31 -3.19
N ILE A 84 -1.96 -1.15 -3.30
CA ILE A 84 -1.24 -1.22 -4.57
C ILE A 84 -0.22 -2.35 -4.67
N ALA A 85 -0.08 -3.21 -3.67
CA ALA A 85 0.88 -4.32 -3.70
C ALA A 85 0.91 -5.09 -5.03
N PRO A 86 -0.23 -5.47 -5.65
CA PRO A 86 -0.24 -6.15 -6.95
C PRO A 86 0.54 -5.48 -8.06
N TYR A 87 0.65 -4.15 -8.02
CA TYR A 87 1.37 -3.36 -9.02
C TYR A 87 2.86 -3.20 -8.72
N LYS A 88 3.30 -3.59 -7.51
CA LYS A 88 4.68 -3.44 -7.02
C LYS A 88 5.55 -4.67 -7.24
N VAL A 89 5.01 -5.77 -7.77
CA VAL A 89 5.77 -7.02 -7.94
C VAL A 89 6.97 -6.90 -8.86
N PHE A 90 7.07 -5.83 -9.66
CA PHE A 90 8.20 -5.51 -10.53
C PHE A 90 9.10 -4.39 -10.01
N ASP A 91 8.87 -3.89 -8.79
CA ASP A 91 9.69 -2.85 -8.20
C ASP A 91 11.13 -3.33 -7.99
N LYS A 92 12.09 -2.40 -8.06
CA LYS A 92 13.51 -2.68 -7.78
C LYS A 92 13.68 -3.31 -6.39
N GLY A 93 14.51 -4.36 -6.30
CA GLY A 93 14.72 -5.09 -5.05
C GLY A 93 13.66 -6.16 -4.76
N THR A 94 12.77 -6.46 -5.71
CA THR A 94 11.76 -7.51 -5.57
C THR A 94 12.20 -8.82 -6.22
N SER A 95 12.17 -9.93 -5.48
CA SER A 95 12.31 -11.28 -6.03
C SER A 95 10.93 -11.95 -6.13
N ARG A 96 10.81 -12.89 -7.08
CA ARG A 96 9.56 -13.60 -7.39
C ARG A 96 9.86 -15.07 -7.65
N GLN A 97 9.09 -15.97 -7.05
CA GLN A 97 9.23 -17.40 -7.24
C GLN A 97 7.86 -18.08 -7.31
N LEU A 98 7.68 -19.01 -8.26
CA LEU A 98 6.50 -19.86 -8.28
C LEU A 98 6.66 -20.99 -7.25
N ILE A 99 5.66 -21.16 -6.40
CA ILE A 99 5.65 -22.18 -5.34
C ILE A 99 4.48 -23.13 -5.59
N ARG A 100 4.75 -24.44 -5.57
CA ARG A 100 3.71 -25.45 -5.58
C ARG A 100 3.13 -25.60 -4.18
N LEU A 101 1.82 -25.39 -4.06
CA LEU A 101 1.09 -25.49 -2.80
C LEU A 101 0.59 -26.92 -2.57
N GLU A 102 0.33 -27.26 -1.31
CA GLU A 102 -0.18 -28.59 -0.91
C GLU A 102 -1.48 -28.96 -1.62
N ASP A 103 -2.34 -27.98 -1.88
CA ASP A 103 -3.69 -28.16 -2.43
C ASP A 103 -3.75 -28.39 -3.95
N GLY A 104 -2.61 -28.51 -4.63
CA GLY A 104 -2.62 -28.65 -6.09
C GLY A 104 -2.22 -27.37 -6.84
N LYS A 105 -2.31 -26.21 -6.20
CA LYS A 105 -2.21 -24.92 -6.91
C LYS A 105 -0.78 -24.38 -6.95
N THR A 106 -0.55 -23.40 -7.81
CA THR A 106 0.67 -22.60 -7.86
C THR A 106 0.42 -21.24 -7.21
N GLY A 107 1.26 -20.87 -6.26
CA GLY A 107 1.31 -19.53 -5.68
C GLY A 107 2.52 -18.74 -6.20
N LEU A 108 2.49 -17.42 -6.00
CA LEU A 108 3.62 -16.53 -6.28
C LEU A 108 4.19 -16.03 -4.95
N LEU A 109 5.39 -16.50 -4.60
CA LEU A 109 6.16 -15.93 -3.49
C LEU A 109 6.87 -14.67 -3.99
N VAL A 110 6.63 -13.56 -3.30
CA VAL A 110 7.24 -12.26 -3.59
C VAL A 110 7.97 -11.79 -2.35
N THR A 111 9.25 -11.42 -2.48
CA THR A 111 10.06 -10.88 -1.38
C THR A 111 10.61 -9.51 -1.76
N TYR A 112 10.44 -8.54 -0.88
CA TYR A 112 10.89 -7.16 -1.09
C TYR A 112 12.13 -6.89 -0.25
N SER A 113 13.32 -6.98 -0.85
CA SER A 113 14.60 -6.77 -0.17
C SER A 113 15.03 -5.31 -0.02
N GLN A 114 14.37 -4.40 -0.74
CA GLN A 114 14.63 -2.96 -0.72
C GLN A 114 13.31 -2.19 -0.80
N GLY A 115 13.35 -0.92 -0.41
CA GLY A 115 12.19 -0.04 -0.40
C GLY A 115 11.25 -0.27 0.79
N GLY A 116 10.19 0.54 0.85
CA GLY A 116 9.24 0.52 1.96
C GLY A 116 9.90 0.83 3.31
N SER A 117 9.25 0.38 4.39
CA SER A 117 9.78 0.52 5.76
C SER A 117 10.14 -0.83 6.40
N THR A 118 9.95 -1.93 5.67
CA THR A 118 10.15 -3.31 6.16
C THR A 118 10.84 -4.21 5.12
N PRO A 119 12.08 -3.88 4.71
CA PRO A 119 12.83 -4.71 3.79
C PRO A 119 13.04 -6.13 4.37
N GLY A 120 12.88 -7.15 3.52
CA GLY A 120 12.92 -8.56 3.86
C GLY A 120 11.55 -9.23 3.96
N ASP A 121 10.47 -8.43 4.02
CA ASP A 121 9.10 -8.97 4.09
C ASP A 121 8.77 -9.81 2.84
N SER A 122 8.09 -10.93 3.08
CA SER A 122 7.73 -11.91 2.05
C SER A 122 6.24 -12.22 2.06
N TYR A 123 5.68 -12.42 0.87
CA TYR A 123 4.25 -12.61 0.66
C TYR A 123 4.00 -13.73 -0.34
N LEU A 124 3.24 -14.75 0.04
CA LEU A 124 2.85 -15.86 -0.84
C LEU A 124 1.43 -15.63 -1.36
N TRP A 125 1.32 -15.25 -2.62
CA TRP A 125 0.07 -14.85 -3.25
C TRP A 125 -0.62 -16.04 -3.91
N GLN A 126 -1.94 -16.04 -3.82
CA GLN A 126 -2.85 -16.95 -4.50
C GLN A 126 -3.75 -16.15 -5.43
N PHE A 127 -4.13 -16.77 -6.55
CA PHE A 127 -4.92 -16.14 -7.61
C PHE A 127 -6.23 -16.92 -7.79
N ASP A 128 -7.26 -16.25 -8.27
CA ASP A 128 -8.48 -16.91 -8.73
C ASP A 128 -8.32 -17.49 -10.16
N ALA A 129 -9.36 -18.13 -10.67
CA ALA A 129 -9.36 -18.74 -12.00
C ALA A 129 -9.16 -17.73 -13.15
N THR A 130 -9.34 -16.43 -12.90
CA THR A 130 -9.12 -15.36 -13.89
C THR A 130 -7.70 -14.79 -13.82
N GLY A 131 -6.86 -15.31 -12.92
CA GLY A 131 -5.52 -14.80 -12.65
C GLY A 131 -5.50 -13.51 -11.84
N LYS A 132 -6.61 -13.14 -11.19
CA LYS A 132 -6.68 -11.98 -10.28
C LYS A 132 -6.21 -12.38 -8.88
N PRO A 133 -5.41 -11.55 -8.17
CA PRO A 133 -5.02 -11.87 -6.81
C PRO A 133 -6.25 -12.04 -5.90
N SER A 134 -6.30 -13.15 -5.16
CA SER A 134 -7.44 -13.48 -4.30
C SER A 134 -7.06 -13.43 -2.82
N SER A 135 -5.87 -13.90 -2.47
CA SER A 135 -5.37 -13.84 -1.09
C SER A 135 -3.86 -13.99 -1.04
N PHE A 136 -3.28 -13.68 0.12
CA PHE A 136 -1.86 -13.86 0.36
C PHE A 136 -1.60 -14.27 1.80
N ARG A 137 -0.53 -15.03 2.01
CA ARG A 137 0.09 -15.23 3.33
C ARG A 137 1.27 -14.29 3.45
N MET A 138 1.53 -13.77 4.64
CA MET A 138 2.60 -12.80 4.86
C MET A 138 3.54 -13.22 5.99
N TRP A 139 4.82 -12.94 5.77
CA TRP A 139 5.91 -13.05 6.72
C TRP A 139 6.55 -11.68 6.79
N THR A 140 6.13 -10.89 7.77
CA THR A 140 6.49 -9.48 7.89
C THR A 140 7.14 -9.19 9.22
N SER A 141 8.03 -8.22 9.27
CA SER A 141 8.63 -7.73 10.52
C SER A 141 7.63 -7.03 11.46
N ILE A 142 6.53 -6.49 10.93
CA ILE A 142 5.51 -5.78 11.73
C ILE A 142 4.54 -6.74 12.43
N ILE A 143 4.12 -7.82 11.76
CA ILE A 143 3.12 -8.76 12.29
C ILE A 143 3.83 -9.97 12.91
N PRO A 144 3.68 -10.22 14.23
CA PRO A 144 4.37 -11.34 14.89
C PRO A 144 3.98 -12.72 14.35
N ILE A 145 2.73 -12.87 13.89
CA ILE A 145 2.18 -14.14 13.42
C ILE A 145 2.63 -14.39 11.98
N GLN A 146 3.56 -15.33 11.82
CA GLN A 146 4.09 -15.73 10.53
C GLN A 146 3.06 -16.54 9.72
N GLY A 147 2.98 -16.26 8.41
CA GLY A 147 2.07 -16.95 7.50
C GLY A 147 0.59 -16.55 7.66
N LEU A 148 0.31 -15.44 8.35
CA LEU A 148 -1.04 -14.89 8.51
C LEU A 148 -1.65 -14.61 7.13
N LYS A 149 -2.88 -15.06 6.92
CA LYS A 149 -3.58 -14.94 5.64
C LYS A 149 -4.45 -13.68 5.61
N ALA A 150 -4.37 -12.96 4.49
CA ALA A 150 -5.27 -11.87 4.14
C ALA A 150 -5.91 -12.09 2.75
N SER A 151 -7.14 -11.62 2.53
CA SER A 151 -7.78 -11.59 1.21
C SER A 151 -7.61 -10.24 0.51
N TRP A 152 -7.77 -10.21 -0.81
CA TRP A 152 -8.13 -8.99 -1.55
C TRP A 152 -9.60 -9.08 -1.95
N GLU A 153 -10.40 -8.09 -1.58
CA GLU A 153 -11.84 -8.07 -1.80
C GLU A 153 -12.35 -6.70 -2.25
N GLY A 154 -13.59 -6.67 -2.73
CA GLY A 154 -14.30 -5.43 -3.06
C GLY A 154 -13.64 -4.63 -4.18
N TRP A 155 -13.05 -5.29 -5.15
CA TRP A 155 -12.35 -4.62 -6.24
C TRP A 155 -13.24 -3.64 -7.01
N ILE A 156 -12.73 -2.44 -7.25
CA ILE A 156 -13.34 -1.43 -8.11
C ILE A 156 -12.46 -1.17 -9.33
N THR A 157 -13.03 -0.57 -10.37
CA THR A 157 -12.28 0.06 -11.46
C THR A 157 -12.35 1.57 -11.24
N SER A 158 -11.19 2.21 -11.08
CA SER A 158 -11.09 3.66 -10.90
C SER A 158 -11.36 4.40 -12.21
N GLU A 159 -11.51 5.72 -12.16
CA GLU A 159 -11.68 6.58 -13.34
C GLU A 159 -10.51 6.46 -14.33
N SER A 160 -9.29 6.26 -13.82
CA SER A 160 -8.11 5.99 -14.65
C SER A 160 -8.14 4.63 -15.35
N GLY A 161 -9.02 3.70 -14.94
CA GLY A 161 -9.13 2.34 -15.44
C GLY A 161 -8.35 1.29 -14.63
N ALA A 162 -7.66 1.69 -13.56
CA ALA A 162 -6.92 0.78 -12.70
C ALA A 162 -7.88 -0.02 -11.81
N THR A 163 -7.58 -1.30 -11.56
CA THR A 163 -8.40 -2.12 -10.66
C THR A 163 -7.83 -2.15 -9.25
N LEU A 164 -8.53 -1.59 -8.27
CA LEU A 164 -8.01 -1.39 -6.91
C LEU A 164 -8.88 -2.15 -5.89
N PRO A 165 -8.28 -2.83 -4.88
CA PRO A 165 -9.03 -3.49 -3.83
C PRO A 165 -9.62 -2.45 -2.87
N THR A 166 -10.78 -2.71 -2.28
CA THR A 166 -11.37 -1.83 -1.27
C THR A 166 -11.42 -2.45 0.13
N LYS A 167 -11.18 -3.77 0.22
CA LYS A 167 -11.26 -4.53 1.47
C LYS A 167 -10.25 -5.67 1.55
N HIS A 168 -9.87 -6.01 2.78
CA HIS A 168 -9.09 -7.21 3.09
C HIS A 168 -9.68 -7.90 4.32
N LYS A 169 -9.90 -9.21 4.26
CA LYS A 169 -10.22 -10.01 5.44
C LYS A 169 -8.97 -10.64 6.01
N ILE A 170 -8.77 -10.50 7.32
CA ILE A 170 -7.66 -11.09 8.07
C ILE A 170 -8.25 -11.75 9.30
N ALA A 171 -8.25 -13.09 9.34
CA ALA A 171 -8.98 -13.85 10.35
C ALA A 171 -10.45 -13.36 10.47
N PHE A 172 -10.84 -12.80 11.62
CA PHE A 172 -12.17 -12.25 11.89
C PHE A 172 -12.29 -10.74 11.63
N LEU A 173 -11.19 -10.07 11.26
CA LEU A 173 -11.14 -8.63 11.03
C LEU A 173 -11.31 -8.30 9.54
N THR A 174 -11.94 -7.16 9.27
CA THR A 174 -11.98 -6.56 7.92
C THR A 174 -11.25 -5.23 7.94
N LEU A 175 -10.23 -5.10 7.09
CA LEU A 175 -9.58 -3.83 6.80
C LEU A 175 -10.30 -3.18 5.61
N ASN A 176 -10.75 -1.94 5.78
CA ASN A 176 -11.40 -1.17 4.72
C ASN A 176 -10.44 -0.10 4.20
N MET A 177 -10.51 0.15 2.88
CA MET A 177 -9.74 1.18 2.18
C MET A 177 -10.56 2.47 1.94
N GLY A 178 -11.71 2.60 2.60
CA GLY A 178 -12.60 3.74 2.46
C GLY A 178 -13.12 3.91 1.03
N GLU A 179 -13.38 5.15 0.63
CA GLU A 179 -13.61 5.49 -0.77
C GLU A 179 -12.28 5.56 -1.50
N VAL A 180 -12.07 4.61 -2.42
CA VAL A 180 -10.84 4.54 -3.23
C VAL A 180 -11.09 5.25 -4.55
N LYS A 181 -10.22 6.21 -4.87
CA LYS A 181 -10.24 6.94 -6.14
C LYS A 181 -8.90 6.82 -6.86
N GLY A 182 -8.96 6.85 -8.18
CA GLY A 182 -7.77 6.89 -9.03
C GLY A 182 -8.10 7.61 -10.34
N THR A 183 -7.40 8.71 -10.64
CA THR A 183 -7.64 9.53 -11.83
C THR A 183 -6.37 9.69 -12.65
N LYS A 184 -6.53 10.06 -13.92
CA LYS A 184 -5.43 10.48 -14.80
C LYS A 184 -4.96 11.89 -14.44
#